data_AF-A0A3C0J1Z0-F1
#
_entry.id   AF-A0A3C0J1Z0-F1
#
_cell.length_a   1.000
_cell.length_b   1.000
_cell.length_c   1.000
_cell.angle_alpha   90.00
_cell.angle_beta   90.00
_cell.angle_gamma   90.00
#
_symmetry.space_group_name_H-M   'P 1'
#
loop_
_entity.id
_entity.type
_entity.pdbx_description
1 polymer ?
#
loop_
_entity_poly.entity_id
_entity_poly.type
_entity_poly.pdbx_seq_one_letter_code
_entity_poly.pdbx_strand_id
1 'polypeptide(L)'
;MRGITRIRGVLVGHAQDDAALTGCTVVLTPGGAVAGVDVRGSAPGTRETDLMRPCSQVERIHGVALSGGSAYGLDSASGVMRWLEEQGFGFATPFGIVPIAGAAVIYDLGIGNPRVRPDAAMGYAACRAASSGPCCEGNIGAGAGATVGKIQGPQYAMKGGLGTCVAEVSQAGSTKAEPVLVGALVIVNSLGDVVDPWTGRVVAGAYDAGRKQFIGPGVGPMWAGQAQAGLGTNTTIAVVAT
;
A
#
# COMPACT_ATOMS: atom_id res chain seq x y z
N MET A 1 -3.26 -20.76 0.75
CA MET A 1 -3.55 -19.31 0.74
C MET A 1 -2.27 -18.57 0.42
N ARG A 2 -2.27 -17.67 -0.56
CA ARG A 2 -1.13 -16.82 -0.89
C ARG A 2 -1.44 -15.41 -0.39
N GLY A 3 -0.50 -14.74 0.26
CA GLY A 3 -0.63 -13.35 0.70
C GLY A 3 -0.76 -13.12 2.21
N ILE A 4 -0.83 -11.85 2.58
CA ILE A 4 -0.82 -11.35 3.96
C ILE A 4 -1.98 -11.86 4.84
N THR A 5 -3.11 -12.24 4.24
CA THR A 5 -4.28 -12.80 4.97
C THR A 5 -4.02 -14.18 5.58
N ARG A 6 -2.88 -14.80 5.28
CA ARG A 6 -2.42 -15.99 6.01
C ARG A 6 -2.05 -15.67 7.47
N ILE A 7 -1.73 -14.41 7.78
CA ILE A 7 -1.56 -13.95 9.16
C ILE A 7 -2.93 -13.94 9.85
N ARG A 8 -3.07 -14.71 10.92
CA ARG A 8 -4.35 -14.89 11.61
C ARG A 8 -4.87 -13.54 12.12
N GLY A 9 -6.13 -13.24 11.80
CA GLY A 9 -6.80 -12.00 12.24
C GLY A 9 -6.57 -10.82 11.30
N VAL A 10 -5.77 -10.97 10.24
CA VAL A 10 -5.65 -9.96 9.18
C VAL A 10 -6.73 -10.20 8.12
N LEU A 11 -7.47 -9.14 7.79
CA LEU A 11 -8.43 -9.11 6.69
C LEU A 11 -7.97 -8.08 5.65
N VAL A 12 -8.19 -8.37 4.37
CA VAL A 12 -7.90 -7.43 3.28
C VAL A 12 -9.15 -7.23 2.43
N GLY A 13 -9.43 -5.98 2.10
CA GLY A 13 -10.55 -5.60 1.25
C GLY A 13 -10.18 -4.50 0.27
N HIS A 14 -10.92 -4.42 -0.83
CA HIS A 14 -10.66 -3.49 -1.93
C HIS A 14 -11.97 -2.83 -2.39
N ALA A 15 -11.87 -1.57 -2.80
CA ALA A 15 -12.88 -0.88 -3.59
C ALA A 15 -12.17 0.04 -4.59
N GLN A 16 -12.70 0.18 -5.79
CA GLN A 16 -12.05 0.97 -6.84
C GLN A 16 -13.06 1.52 -7.84
N ASP A 17 -12.60 2.49 -8.61
CA ASP A 17 -13.24 2.93 -9.84
C ASP A 17 -12.38 2.48 -11.04
N ASP A 18 -12.91 1.54 -11.83
CA ASP A 18 -12.22 0.95 -12.97
C ASP A 18 -11.99 1.93 -14.12
N ALA A 19 -12.83 2.95 -14.25
CA ALA A 19 -12.72 3.96 -15.32
C ALA A 19 -11.72 5.06 -14.95
N ALA A 20 -11.74 5.49 -13.69
CA ALA A 20 -10.80 6.48 -13.16
C ALA A 20 -9.43 5.89 -12.80
N LEU A 21 -9.31 4.55 -12.79
CA LEU A 21 -8.08 3.82 -12.50
C LEU A 21 -7.48 4.21 -11.15
N THR A 22 -8.32 4.22 -10.11
CA THR A 22 -7.91 4.52 -8.73
C THR A 22 -8.74 3.71 -7.74
N GLY A 23 -8.25 3.56 -6.51
CA GLY A 23 -8.96 2.77 -5.51
C GLY A 23 -8.39 2.85 -4.11
N CYS A 24 -9.04 2.14 -3.21
CA CYS A 24 -8.66 1.95 -1.82
C CYS A 24 -8.49 0.46 -1.53
N THR A 25 -7.42 0.13 -0.80
CA THR A 25 -7.19 -1.18 -0.19
C THR A 25 -7.12 -0.98 1.32
N VAL A 26 -7.87 -1.77 2.07
CA VAL A 26 -7.80 -1.77 3.53
C VAL A 26 -7.16 -3.05 4.02
N VAL A 27 -6.33 -2.94 5.06
CA VAL A 27 -5.85 -4.06 5.86
C VAL A 27 -6.43 -3.87 7.26
N LEU A 28 -7.33 -4.77 7.68
CA LEU A 28 -8.02 -4.68 8.96
C LEU A 28 -7.50 -5.72 9.93
N THR A 29 -7.45 -5.33 11.20
CA THR A 29 -7.10 -6.19 12.33
C THR A 29 -8.16 -6.00 13.42
N PRO A 30 -9.35 -6.64 13.29
CA PRO A 30 -10.48 -6.42 14.21
C PRO A 30 -10.15 -6.60 15.70
N GLY A 31 -9.26 -7.53 16.04
CA GLY A 31 -8.79 -7.75 17.42
C GLY A 31 -7.76 -6.74 17.93
N GLY A 32 -7.39 -5.75 17.10
CA GLY A 32 -6.29 -4.82 17.34
C GLY A 32 -4.92 -5.46 17.08
N ALA A 33 -3.99 -4.70 16.53
CA ALA A 33 -2.59 -5.10 16.36
C ALA A 33 -1.65 -4.00 16.86
N VAL A 34 -0.58 -4.40 17.55
CA VAL A 34 0.51 -3.48 17.88
C VAL A 34 1.19 -3.07 16.57
N ALA A 35 1.31 -1.76 16.35
CA ALA A 35 1.81 -1.22 15.10
C ALA A 35 3.02 -0.32 15.30
N GLY A 36 3.86 -0.30 14.28
CA GLY A 36 4.93 0.67 14.07
C GLY A 36 4.81 1.26 12.66
N VAL A 37 5.44 2.41 12.44
CA VAL A 37 5.47 3.06 11.14
C VAL A 37 6.86 3.62 10.83
N ASP A 38 7.32 3.42 9.59
CA ASP A 38 8.51 4.06 9.03
C ASP A 38 8.11 4.87 7.80
N VAL A 39 8.41 6.17 7.81
CA VAL A 39 8.04 7.10 6.74
C VAL A 39 9.31 7.70 6.17
N ARG A 40 9.51 7.51 4.85
CA ARG A 40 10.69 7.99 4.12
C ARG A 40 10.27 8.76 2.87
N GLY A 41 11.22 9.48 2.30
CA GLY A 41 11.02 10.32 1.13
C GLY A 41 10.61 11.75 1.48
N SER A 42 10.47 12.59 0.46
CA SER A 42 10.28 14.05 0.61
C SER A 42 8.82 14.51 0.52
N ALA A 43 7.88 13.60 0.19
CA ALA A 43 6.47 13.93 0.02
C ALA A 43 5.53 12.82 0.54
N PRO A 44 5.65 12.39 1.81
CA PRO A 44 4.73 11.41 2.37
C PRO A 44 3.32 12.00 2.49
N GLY A 45 2.32 11.25 2.02
CA GLY A 45 0.92 11.50 2.30
C GLY A 45 0.43 10.45 3.29
N THR A 46 0.33 10.81 4.56
CA THR A 46 -0.07 9.89 5.63
C THR A 46 -1.10 10.51 6.57
N ARG A 47 -1.85 9.67 7.28
CA ARG A 47 -2.79 10.05 8.35
C ARG A 47 -2.65 9.11 9.54
N GLU A 48 -2.78 9.66 10.74
CA GLU A 48 -2.81 8.94 12.04
C GLU A 48 -1.58 8.05 12.31
N THR A 49 -0.44 8.34 11.67
CA THR A 49 0.84 7.64 11.90
C THR A 49 1.47 7.95 13.24
N ASP A 50 1.14 9.10 13.84
CA ASP A 50 1.69 9.55 15.12
C ASP A 50 1.36 8.60 16.28
N LEU A 51 0.20 7.95 16.23
CA LEU A 51 -0.24 6.96 17.21
C LEU A 51 0.48 5.61 17.08
N MET A 52 1.15 5.36 15.95
CA MET A 52 1.96 4.17 15.72
C MET A 52 3.43 4.37 16.13
N ARG A 53 3.77 5.52 16.74
CA ARG A 53 5.10 5.72 17.31
C ARG A 53 5.22 4.98 18.65
N PRO A 54 6.40 4.41 18.95
CA PRO A 54 6.68 3.88 20.28
C PRO A 54 6.34 4.89 21.37
N CYS A 55 5.85 4.40 22.52
CA CYS A 55 5.43 5.20 23.68
C CYS A 55 4.10 5.97 23.53
N SER A 56 3.36 5.77 22.45
CA SER A 56 1.97 6.28 22.35
C SER A 56 1.05 5.52 23.31
N GLN A 57 0.04 6.20 23.88
CA GLN A 57 -0.94 5.58 24.77
C GLN A 57 -1.79 4.52 24.05
N VAL A 58 -2.01 4.72 22.75
CA VAL A 58 -2.72 3.77 21.90
C VAL A 58 -1.75 2.65 21.51
N GLU A 59 -1.94 1.48 22.12
CA GLU A 59 -1.07 0.32 21.86
C GLU A 59 -1.45 -0.45 20.59
N ARG A 60 -2.69 -0.33 20.12
CA ARG A 60 -3.23 -1.13 19.02
C ARG A 60 -3.99 -0.30 18.00
N ILE A 61 -3.75 -0.58 16.72
CA ILE A 61 -4.55 -0.09 15.60
C ILE A 61 -5.51 -1.17 15.10
N HIS A 62 -6.57 -0.76 14.42
CA HIS A 62 -7.64 -1.65 13.98
C HIS A 62 -7.72 -1.76 12.45
N GLY A 63 -7.05 -0.86 11.74
CA GLY A 63 -6.88 -0.98 10.30
C GLY A 63 -5.91 0.03 9.72
N VAL A 64 -5.57 -0.19 8.45
CA VAL A 64 -4.79 0.72 7.61
C VAL A 64 -5.48 0.86 6.26
N ALA A 65 -5.68 2.09 5.79
CA ALA A 65 -6.14 2.39 4.45
C ALA A 65 -4.97 2.78 3.55
N LEU A 66 -4.78 2.06 2.46
CA LEU A 66 -3.88 2.41 1.37
C LEU A 66 -4.74 2.90 0.21
N SER A 67 -4.43 4.05 -0.38
CA SER A 67 -5.29 4.64 -1.42
C SER A 67 -4.51 5.30 -2.55
N GLY A 68 -5.13 5.39 -3.72
CA GLY A 68 -4.76 6.33 -4.76
C GLY A 68 -5.20 7.76 -4.43
N GLY A 69 -5.28 8.62 -5.43
CA GLY A 69 -5.83 9.97 -5.32
C GLY A 69 -4.93 10.99 -4.64
N SER A 70 -3.66 10.66 -4.35
CA SER A 70 -2.75 11.52 -3.57
C SER A 70 -3.38 11.94 -2.24
N ALA A 71 -3.06 13.13 -1.72
CA ALA A 71 -3.53 13.61 -0.41
C ALA A 71 -5.05 13.56 -0.24
N TYR A 72 -5.82 13.68 -1.33
CA TYR A 72 -7.28 13.56 -1.31
C TYR A 72 -7.74 12.16 -0.87
N GLY A 73 -7.00 11.12 -1.25
CA GLY A 73 -7.30 9.73 -0.90
C GLY A 73 -7.18 9.43 0.59
N LEU A 74 -6.59 10.32 1.40
CA LEU A 74 -6.55 10.17 2.86
C LEU A 74 -7.96 10.22 3.49
N ASP A 75 -8.95 10.74 2.76
CA ASP A 75 -10.34 10.72 3.22
C ASP A 75 -10.94 9.30 3.24
N SER A 76 -10.34 8.33 2.54
CA SER A 76 -10.77 6.92 2.66
C SER A 76 -10.71 6.42 4.11
N ALA A 77 -9.76 6.93 4.90
CA ALA A 77 -9.65 6.61 6.32
C ALA A 77 -10.89 7.02 7.12
N SER A 78 -11.59 8.09 6.74
CA SER A 78 -12.84 8.51 7.37
C SER A 78 -13.92 7.42 7.23
N GLY A 79 -13.97 6.77 6.07
CA GLY A 79 -14.82 5.61 5.81
C GLY A 79 -14.46 4.39 6.65
N VAL A 80 -13.16 4.12 6.78
CA VAL A 80 -12.64 3.03 7.61
C VAL A 80 -12.98 3.24 9.08
N MET A 81 -12.77 4.46 9.59
CA MET A 81 -13.14 4.84 10.97
C MET A 81 -14.61 4.59 11.24
N ARG A 82 -15.50 5.06 10.34
CA ARG A 82 -16.95 4.84 10.47
C ARG A 82 -17.30 3.35 10.51
N TRP A 83 -16.74 2.56 9.59
CA TRP A 83 -16.99 1.12 9.56
C TRP A 83 -16.52 0.43 10.84
N LEU A 84 -15.31 0.75 11.32
CA LEU A 84 -14.75 0.17 12.54
C LEU A 84 -15.60 0.51 13.78
N GLU A 85 -16.06 1.76 13.90
CA GLU A 85 -16.96 2.19 14.98
C GLU A 85 -18.26 1.38 14.97
N GLU A 86 -18.90 1.23 13.81
CA GLU A 86 -20.12 0.44 13.64
C GLU A 86 -19.92 -1.04 14.02
N GLN A 87 -18.72 -1.59 13.82
CA GLN A 87 -18.39 -2.95 14.24
C GLN A 87 -17.96 -3.05 15.71
N GLY A 88 -17.81 -1.94 16.42
CA GLY A 88 -17.30 -1.90 17.80
C GLY A 88 -15.80 -2.19 17.90
N PHE A 89 -15.01 -1.88 16.87
CA PHE A 89 -13.55 -2.03 16.88
C PHE A 89 -12.87 -0.69 17.12
N GLY A 90 -12.12 -0.59 18.22
CA GLY A 90 -11.39 0.62 18.56
C GLY A 90 -10.87 0.64 19.99
N PHE A 91 -10.23 1.74 20.34
CA PHE A 91 -9.77 2.03 21.69
C PHE A 91 -10.97 2.40 22.59
N ALA A 92 -11.15 1.67 23.69
CA ALA A 92 -12.24 1.93 24.62
C ALA A 92 -11.98 3.18 25.46
N THR A 93 -12.97 4.08 25.50
CA THR A 93 -12.96 5.30 26.32
C THR A 93 -14.22 5.37 27.17
N PRO A 94 -14.29 6.26 28.19
CA PRO A 94 -15.52 6.49 28.95
C PRO A 94 -16.73 6.94 28.11
N PHE A 95 -16.51 7.39 26.87
CA PHE A 95 -17.55 7.94 25.98
C PHE A 95 -17.87 7.04 24.78
N GLY A 96 -17.30 5.84 24.73
CA GLY A 96 -17.47 4.91 23.62
C GLY A 96 -16.14 4.43 23.04
N ILE A 97 -16.20 3.89 21.84
CA ILE A 97 -15.05 3.31 21.15
C ILE A 97 -14.49 4.34 20.17
N VAL A 98 -13.18 4.55 20.19
CA VAL A 98 -12.46 5.40 19.26
C VAL A 98 -11.64 4.51 18.33
N PRO A 99 -12.08 4.27 17.09
CA PRO A 99 -11.29 3.51 16.12
C PRO A 99 -9.95 4.19 15.86
N ILE A 100 -8.95 3.39 15.49
CA ILE A 100 -7.62 3.90 15.16
C ILE A 100 -7.24 3.30 13.82
N ALA A 101 -7.21 4.15 12.78
CA ALA A 101 -7.01 3.73 11.41
C ALA A 101 -5.94 4.59 10.73
N GLY A 102 -4.77 3.98 10.49
CA GLY A 102 -3.71 4.63 9.72
C GLY A 102 -4.09 4.78 8.26
N ALA A 103 -3.48 5.73 7.56
CA ALA A 103 -3.55 5.74 6.10
C ALA A 103 -2.28 6.24 5.42
N ALA A 104 -2.08 5.77 4.19
CA ALA A 104 -1.03 6.22 3.29
C ALA A 104 -1.53 6.22 1.84
N VAL A 105 -1.02 7.15 1.02
CA VAL A 105 -1.50 7.34 -0.35
C VAL A 105 -0.39 7.30 -1.39
N ILE A 106 -0.74 6.89 -2.61
CA ILE A 106 0.07 7.05 -3.81
C ILE A 106 -0.46 8.21 -4.69
N TYR A 107 0.42 8.79 -5.51
CA TYR A 107 0.03 9.70 -6.57
C TYR A 107 -0.26 8.93 -7.87
N ASP A 108 -1.52 8.79 -8.24
CA ASP A 108 -2.00 8.14 -9.47
C ASP A 108 -2.93 9.03 -10.33
N LEU A 109 -3.07 10.31 -9.96
CA LEU A 109 -3.99 11.27 -10.59
C LEU A 109 -3.77 11.46 -12.10
N GLY A 110 -2.59 11.13 -12.61
CA GLY A 110 -2.24 11.24 -14.03
C GLY A 110 -2.59 10.03 -14.90
N ILE A 111 -3.18 8.98 -14.33
CA ILE A 111 -3.47 7.73 -15.06
C ILE A 111 -4.90 7.70 -15.61
N GLY A 112 -5.89 8.06 -14.80
CA GLY A 112 -7.28 8.16 -15.23
C GLY A 112 -7.86 9.55 -14.96
N ASN A 113 -9.10 9.61 -14.45
CA ASN A 113 -9.77 10.89 -14.20
C ASN A 113 -9.38 11.46 -12.81
N PRO A 114 -8.61 12.57 -12.73
CA PRO A 114 -8.15 13.13 -11.45
C PRO A 114 -9.26 13.71 -10.56
N ARG A 115 -10.49 13.83 -11.09
CA ARG A 115 -11.65 14.31 -10.34
C ARG A 115 -12.37 13.19 -9.58
N VAL A 116 -12.15 11.93 -9.97
CA VAL A 116 -12.66 10.74 -9.29
C VAL A 116 -11.51 10.16 -8.47
N ARG A 117 -11.69 10.10 -7.15
CA ARG A 117 -10.62 9.81 -6.20
C ARG A 117 -11.20 8.99 -5.04
N PRO A 118 -10.41 8.17 -4.34
CA PRO A 118 -10.88 7.49 -3.14
C PRO A 118 -11.38 8.50 -2.10
N ASP A 119 -12.58 8.25 -1.59
CA ASP A 119 -13.24 9.06 -0.57
C ASP A 119 -13.68 8.16 0.61
N ALA A 120 -14.34 8.75 1.60
CA ALA A 120 -14.90 8.01 2.71
C ALA A 120 -15.85 6.86 2.28
N ALA A 121 -16.64 7.02 1.22
CA ALA A 121 -17.55 5.97 0.76
C ALA A 121 -16.77 4.76 0.20
N MET A 122 -15.72 5.02 -0.58
CA MET A 122 -14.84 3.99 -1.11
C MET A 122 -14.06 3.26 -0.01
N GLY A 123 -13.55 3.99 0.99
CA GLY A 123 -12.89 3.38 2.15
C GLY A 123 -13.82 2.45 2.94
N TYR A 124 -15.06 2.89 3.17
CA TYR A 124 -16.09 2.08 3.83
C TYR A 124 -16.46 0.83 3.01
N ALA A 125 -16.59 0.98 1.68
CA ALA A 125 -16.86 -0.14 0.77
C ALA A 125 -15.71 -1.17 0.79
N ALA A 126 -14.46 -0.72 0.83
CA ALA A 126 -13.30 -1.59 0.95
C ALA A 126 -13.34 -2.39 2.27
N CYS A 127 -13.73 -1.77 3.40
CA CYS A 127 -13.94 -2.49 4.67
C CYS A 127 -15.03 -3.56 4.57
N ARG A 128 -16.16 -3.25 3.94
CA ARG A 128 -17.23 -4.23 3.72
C ARG A 128 -16.81 -5.41 2.86
N ALA A 129 -15.89 -5.19 1.93
CA ALA A 129 -15.34 -6.24 1.07
C ALA A 129 -14.20 -7.04 1.74
N ALA A 130 -13.77 -6.67 2.95
CA ALA A 130 -12.61 -7.27 3.59
C ALA A 130 -12.86 -8.72 4.00
N SER A 131 -11.90 -9.59 3.72
CA SER A 131 -11.96 -11.01 4.08
C SER A 131 -10.59 -11.57 4.48
N SER A 132 -10.59 -12.74 5.12
CA SER A 132 -9.38 -13.55 5.36
C SER A 132 -9.05 -14.49 4.20
N GLY A 133 -9.75 -14.34 3.06
CA GLY A 133 -9.57 -15.17 1.88
C GLY A 133 -8.30 -14.83 1.09
N PRO A 134 -8.13 -15.45 -0.10
CA PRO A 134 -7.06 -15.09 -1.02
C PRO A 134 -7.10 -13.60 -1.40
N CYS A 135 -5.96 -12.92 -1.30
CA CYS A 135 -5.83 -11.55 -1.79
C CYS A 135 -5.58 -11.55 -3.30
N CYS A 136 -6.32 -10.74 -4.04
CA CYS A 136 -6.01 -10.46 -5.44
C CYS A 136 -4.80 -9.53 -5.54
N GLU A 137 -4.08 -9.58 -6.67
CA GLU A 137 -2.89 -8.78 -6.96
C GLU A 137 -3.05 -8.04 -8.31
N GLY A 138 -2.15 -7.08 -8.58
CA GLY A 138 -2.12 -6.29 -9.80
C GLY A 138 -2.92 -5.00 -9.68
N ASN A 139 -3.81 -4.76 -10.65
CA ASN A 139 -4.55 -3.49 -10.80
C ASN A 139 -5.82 -3.50 -9.94
N ILE A 140 -5.65 -3.68 -8.63
CA ILE A 140 -6.76 -3.78 -7.69
C ILE A 140 -6.60 -2.83 -6.48
N GLY A 141 -7.71 -2.26 -6.03
CA GLY A 141 -7.77 -1.27 -4.96
C GLY A 141 -6.80 -0.12 -5.21
N ALA A 142 -5.95 0.17 -4.22
CA ALA A 142 -4.91 1.19 -4.35
C ALA A 142 -3.88 0.91 -5.45
N GLY A 143 -3.79 -0.34 -5.93
CA GLY A 143 -2.93 -0.73 -7.05
C GLY A 143 -3.47 -0.34 -8.43
N ALA A 144 -4.75 0.04 -8.54
CA ALA A 144 -5.40 0.31 -9.83
C ALA A 144 -4.64 1.36 -10.67
N GLY A 145 -4.27 2.48 -10.06
CA GLY A 145 -3.54 3.58 -10.71
C GLY A 145 -2.02 3.54 -10.57
N ALA A 146 -1.46 2.51 -9.93
CA ALA A 146 -0.04 2.45 -9.63
C ALA A 146 0.83 2.22 -10.89
N THR A 147 1.95 2.93 -11.00
CA THR A 147 2.91 2.86 -12.11
C THR A 147 4.36 2.87 -11.63
N VAL A 148 5.28 2.32 -12.43
CA VAL A 148 6.72 2.20 -12.11
C VAL A 148 7.58 2.69 -13.28
N GLY A 149 8.86 3.00 -13.03
CA GLY A 149 9.80 3.33 -14.11
C GLY A 149 9.56 4.69 -14.77
N LYS A 150 9.32 5.73 -13.96
CA LYS A 150 8.87 7.07 -14.41
C LYS A 150 10.02 8.03 -14.72
N ILE A 151 11.27 7.55 -14.68
CA ILE A 151 12.46 8.41 -14.66
C ILE A 151 12.61 9.29 -15.92
N GLN A 152 12.06 8.86 -17.05
CA GLN A 152 12.01 9.63 -18.31
C GLN A 152 10.63 10.19 -18.64
N GLY A 153 9.72 10.18 -17.67
CA GLY A 153 8.35 10.60 -17.87
C GLY A 153 7.37 9.44 -18.07
N PRO A 154 6.07 9.77 -18.06
CA PRO A 154 4.97 8.81 -17.98
C PRO A 154 4.86 7.89 -19.21
N GLN A 155 5.31 8.33 -20.38
CA GLN A 155 5.26 7.55 -21.62
C GLN A 155 6.17 6.31 -21.62
N TYR A 156 7.16 6.26 -20.72
CA TYR A 156 8.03 5.11 -20.52
C TYR A 156 7.63 4.27 -19.30
N ALA A 157 6.64 4.72 -18.52
CA ALA A 157 6.24 4.04 -17.31
C ALA A 157 5.52 2.73 -17.64
N MET A 158 5.76 1.73 -16.82
CA MET A 158 5.02 0.48 -16.84
C MET A 158 3.98 0.45 -15.74
N LYS A 159 3.03 -0.47 -15.86
CA LYS A 159 2.06 -0.71 -14.80
C LYS A 159 2.77 -1.25 -13.56
N GLY A 160 2.51 -0.60 -12.42
CA GLY A 160 2.83 -1.12 -11.09
C GLY A 160 1.65 -1.93 -10.57
N GLY A 161 1.38 -1.86 -9.27
CA GLY A 161 0.18 -2.46 -8.73
C GLY A 161 0.30 -2.84 -7.27
N LEU A 162 -0.66 -3.64 -6.82
CA LEU A 162 -0.66 -4.31 -5.53
C LEU A 162 0.03 -5.67 -5.67
N GLY A 163 0.95 -5.98 -4.77
CA GLY A 163 1.51 -7.33 -4.60
C GLY A 163 1.40 -7.78 -3.15
N THR A 164 1.31 -9.09 -2.92
CA THR A 164 1.29 -9.65 -1.57
C THR A 164 2.00 -10.99 -1.48
N CYS A 165 2.73 -11.20 -0.39
CA CYS A 165 3.43 -12.45 -0.13
C CYS A 165 3.36 -12.82 1.35
N VAL A 166 3.71 -14.06 1.66
CA VAL A 166 3.92 -14.53 3.03
C VAL A 166 5.14 -15.44 3.04
N ALA A 167 6.04 -15.21 3.99
CA ALA A 167 7.20 -16.04 4.23
C ALA A 167 7.04 -16.77 5.57
N GLU A 168 7.53 -18.00 5.64
CA GLU A 168 7.74 -18.73 6.89
C GLU A 168 9.18 -18.49 7.34
N VAL A 169 9.33 -18.03 8.58
CA VAL A 169 10.63 -17.79 9.20
C VAL A 169 10.79 -18.77 10.36
N SER A 170 11.67 -19.75 10.16
CA SER A 170 12.03 -20.71 11.21
C SER A 170 12.78 -20.01 12.34
N GLN A 171 12.45 -20.36 13.57
CA GLN A 171 13.17 -19.83 14.74
C GLN A 171 14.52 -20.55 14.90
N ALA A 172 15.61 -19.79 14.88
CA ALA A 172 16.95 -20.34 15.10
C ALA A 172 17.06 -20.95 16.51
N GLY A 173 17.52 -22.20 16.60
CA GLY A 173 17.82 -22.87 17.87
C GLY A 173 16.71 -23.71 18.49
N SER A 174 15.52 -23.82 17.87
CA SER A 174 14.47 -24.73 18.33
C SER A 174 13.91 -25.56 17.18
N THR A 175 14.22 -26.86 17.17
CA THR A 175 13.65 -27.84 16.21
C THR A 175 12.19 -28.18 16.51
N LYS A 176 11.59 -27.59 17.56
CA LYS A 176 10.21 -27.81 18.01
C LYS A 176 9.35 -26.54 17.97
N ALA A 177 9.90 -25.39 17.58
CA ALA A 177 9.12 -24.16 17.48
C ALA A 177 8.35 -24.12 16.16
N GLU A 178 7.07 -23.75 16.24
CA GLU A 178 6.27 -23.44 15.05
C GLU A 178 6.90 -22.26 14.29
N PRO A 179 6.86 -22.27 12.94
CA PRO A 179 7.41 -21.18 12.14
C PRO A 179 6.62 -19.88 12.38
N VAL A 180 7.33 -18.75 12.40
CA VAL A 180 6.69 -17.43 12.42
C VAL A 180 6.32 -17.07 10.99
N LEU A 181 5.09 -16.58 10.78
CA LEU A 181 4.66 -16.10 9.48
C LEU A 181 4.95 -14.60 9.36
N VAL A 182 5.51 -14.16 8.25
CA VAL A 182 5.66 -12.73 7.94
C VAL A 182 4.98 -12.46 6.61
N GLY A 183 3.86 -11.76 6.65
CA GLY A 183 3.07 -11.36 5.50
C GLY A 183 3.36 -9.93 5.09
N ALA A 184 3.38 -9.65 3.79
CA ALA A 184 3.51 -8.31 3.25
C ALA A 184 2.46 -8.03 2.18
N LEU A 185 1.97 -6.80 2.14
CA LEU A 185 1.14 -6.25 1.07
C LEU A 185 1.70 -4.88 0.68
N VAL A 186 1.94 -4.68 -0.61
CA VAL A 186 2.69 -3.53 -1.12
C VAL A 186 1.98 -2.93 -2.33
N ILE A 187 1.81 -1.62 -2.33
CA ILE A 187 1.40 -0.85 -3.51
C ILE A 187 2.65 -0.18 -4.10
N VAL A 188 3.03 -0.61 -5.30
CA VAL A 188 4.27 -0.17 -5.96
C VAL A 188 3.95 0.92 -6.98
N ASN A 189 4.18 2.18 -6.61
CA ASN A 189 4.03 3.36 -7.46
C ASN A 189 5.36 4.14 -7.59
N SER A 190 6.43 3.42 -7.92
CA SER A 190 7.80 3.93 -7.82
C SER A 190 8.20 4.84 -8.99
N LEU A 191 9.14 5.73 -8.71
CA LEU A 191 9.90 6.42 -9.74
C LEU A 191 10.87 5.45 -10.44
N GLY A 192 11.54 4.63 -9.63
CA GLY A 192 12.51 3.64 -10.12
C GLY A 192 11.86 2.37 -10.65
N ASP A 193 12.73 1.46 -11.08
CA ASP A 193 12.37 0.16 -11.62
C ASP A 193 12.24 -0.90 -10.52
N VAL A 194 11.44 -1.91 -10.77
CA VAL A 194 11.35 -3.15 -10.00
C VAL A 194 12.42 -4.10 -10.55
N VAL A 195 13.35 -4.50 -9.69
CA VAL A 195 14.50 -5.33 -10.04
C VAL A 195 14.46 -6.62 -9.24
N ASP A 196 14.74 -7.74 -9.89
CA ASP A 196 14.97 -9.02 -9.23
C ASP A 196 16.30 -8.93 -8.44
N PRO A 197 16.28 -9.05 -7.10
CA PRO A 197 17.47 -8.78 -6.29
C PRO A 197 18.56 -9.87 -6.41
N TRP A 198 18.26 -11.04 -6.98
CA TRP A 198 19.22 -12.13 -7.13
C TRP A 198 19.95 -12.08 -8.48
N THR A 199 19.24 -11.66 -9.53
CA THR A 199 19.74 -11.61 -10.90
C THR A 199 20.10 -10.20 -11.36
N GLY A 200 19.64 -9.17 -10.66
CA GLY A 200 19.80 -7.76 -11.05
C GLY A 200 18.97 -7.37 -12.28
N ARG A 201 18.08 -8.24 -12.78
CA ARG A 201 17.28 -7.99 -13.97
C ARG A 201 16.08 -7.10 -13.65
N VAL A 202 15.78 -6.16 -14.54
CA VAL A 202 14.53 -5.39 -14.47
C VAL A 202 13.35 -6.30 -14.77
N VAL A 203 12.37 -6.33 -13.86
CA VAL A 203 11.11 -7.08 -13.97
C VAL A 203 10.00 -6.17 -14.51
N ALA A 204 9.94 -4.93 -14.03
CA ALA A 204 9.06 -3.88 -14.51
C ALA A 204 9.73 -2.52 -14.28
N GLY A 205 9.64 -1.58 -15.21
CA GLY A 205 10.41 -0.35 -15.12
C GLY A 205 10.27 0.52 -16.36
N ALA A 206 11.20 1.46 -16.54
CA ALA A 206 11.20 2.35 -17.70
C ALA A 206 11.42 1.53 -18.98
N TYR A 207 10.44 1.56 -19.89
CA TYR A 207 10.39 0.71 -21.07
C TYR A 207 10.21 1.53 -22.34
N ASP A 208 11.12 1.36 -23.29
CA ASP A 208 11.00 1.95 -24.63
C ASP A 208 10.19 1.00 -25.52
N ALA A 209 8.92 1.33 -25.75
CA ALA A 209 8.03 0.54 -26.58
C ALA A 209 8.48 0.47 -28.06
N GLY A 210 9.17 1.49 -28.57
CA GLY A 210 9.67 1.52 -29.94
C GLY A 210 10.87 0.58 -30.13
N ARG A 211 11.77 0.53 -29.15
CA ARG A 211 12.93 -0.37 -29.14
C ARG A 211 12.66 -1.74 -28.51
N LYS A 212 11.49 -1.92 -27.91
CA LYS A 212 11.06 -3.13 -27.18
C LYS A 212 12.05 -3.58 -26.09
N GLN A 213 12.63 -2.62 -25.38
CA GLN A 213 13.63 -2.92 -24.36
C GLN A 213 13.41 -2.10 -23.09
N PHE A 214 13.79 -2.69 -21.96
CA PHE A 214 14.02 -1.91 -20.75
C PHE A 214 15.18 -0.95 -20.99
N ILE A 215 15.01 0.22 -20.43
CA ILE A 215 15.98 1.29 -20.59
C ILE A 215 17.17 1.08 -19.64
N GLY A 216 16.93 0.36 -18.54
CA GLY A 216 17.96 -0.11 -17.62
C GLY A 216 17.73 0.41 -16.20
N PRO A 217 18.28 -0.28 -15.18
CA PRO A 217 18.10 0.08 -13.79
C PRO A 217 18.83 1.41 -13.48
N GLY A 218 18.05 2.46 -13.25
CA GLY A 218 18.56 3.76 -12.84
C GLY A 218 19.17 4.61 -13.96
N VAL A 219 19.26 5.91 -13.69
CA VAL A 219 19.99 6.90 -14.49
C VAL A 219 21.45 6.47 -14.62
N GLY A 220 21.80 5.79 -15.73
CA GLY A 220 23.20 5.70 -16.13
C GLY A 220 23.81 7.11 -16.24
N PRO A 221 25.16 7.27 -16.17
CA PRO A 221 25.83 8.57 -16.15
C PRO A 221 25.44 9.50 -17.31
N MET A 222 24.92 8.94 -18.41
CA MET A 222 24.40 9.69 -19.53
C MET A 222 23.14 10.51 -19.20
N TRP A 223 22.39 10.17 -18.15
CA TRP A 223 21.04 10.69 -17.88
C TRP A 223 20.91 11.44 -16.54
N ALA A 224 22.02 11.60 -15.81
CA ALA A 224 22.07 12.39 -14.58
C ALA A 224 21.64 13.86 -14.74
N GLY A 225 21.51 14.34 -15.99
CA GLY A 225 20.96 15.67 -16.32
C GLY A 225 19.68 15.67 -17.17
N GLN A 226 19.07 14.51 -17.42
CA GLN A 226 17.89 14.35 -18.29
C GLN A 226 16.67 13.76 -17.57
N ALA A 227 16.73 13.58 -16.25
CA ALA A 227 15.58 13.13 -15.47
C ALA A 227 14.44 14.16 -15.60
N GLN A 228 13.39 13.79 -16.33
CA GLN A 228 12.18 14.60 -16.51
C GLN A 228 11.11 14.31 -15.43
N ALA A 229 11.47 13.51 -14.42
CA ALA A 229 10.55 13.15 -13.36
C ALA A 229 10.15 14.38 -12.53
N GLY A 230 8.85 14.68 -12.50
CA GLY A 230 8.30 15.70 -11.62
C GLY A 230 8.55 15.40 -10.14
N LEU A 231 8.51 16.44 -9.31
CA LEU A 231 8.59 16.36 -7.85
C LEU A 231 7.59 15.31 -7.29
N GLY A 232 8.04 14.45 -6.36
CA GLY A 232 7.14 13.59 -5.59
C GLY A 232 6.59 12.33 -6.29
N THR A 233 7.24 11.85 -7.36
CA THR A 233 6.74 10.71 -8.17
C THR A 233 7.16 9.33 -7.69
N ASN A 234 8.00 9.24 -6.64
CA ASN A 234 8.40 7.97 -6.03
C ASN A 234 7.55 7.68 -4.79
N THR A 235 6.64 6.72 -4.87
CA THR A 235 5.85 6.30 -3.70
C THR A 235 5.65 4.80 -3.69
N THR A 236 6.10 4.13 -2.64
CA THR A 236 5.76 2.75 -2.34
C THR A 236 5.21 2.71 -0.93
N ILE A 237 4.00 2.20 -0.76
CA ILE A 237 3.34 2.08 0.54
C ILE A 237 3.08 0.60 0.82
N ALA A 238 3.30 0.16 2.05
CA ALA A 238 3.28 -1.24 2.41
C ALA A 238 2.73 -1.45 3.82
N VAL A 239 2.15 -2.64 4.02
CA VAL A 239 1.83 -3.19 5.35
C VAL A 239 2.58 -4.52 5.48
N VAL A 240 3.21 -4.71 6.64
CA VAL A 240 3.84 -5.97 7.05
C VAL A 240 3.14 -6.44 8.32
N ALA A 241 2.78 -7.72 8.38
CA ALA A 241 2.09 -8.34 9.52
C ALA A 241 2.77 -9.66 9.88
N THR A 242 2.77 -10.01 11.17
CA THR A 242 3.36 -11.25 11.72
C THR A 242 2.48 -11.84 12.80
#